data_AF-A0A7R9LZ49-F1
#
_entry.id   AF-A0A7R9LZ49-F1
#
_cell.length_a   1.000
_cell.length_b   1.000
_cell.length_c   1.000
_cell.angle_alpha   90.00
_cell.angle_beta   90.00
_cell.angle_gamma   90.00
#
_symmetry.space_group_name_H-M   'P 1'
#
loop_
_entity.id
_entity.type
_entity.pdbx_description
1 polymer ?
#
loop_
_entity_poly.entity_id
_entity_poly.type
_entity_poly.pdbx_seq_one_letter_code
_entity_poly.pdbx_strand_id
1 'polypeptide(L)'
;EHPKQITLFALGPLTNIALAYHLDNKLFDNLEQIVFMGGTLDFAGNSDPMKTFNIVSDVEACRIVLSTAKCPLTVVPEECCRSNILTWDIYDKISKLDSKKAKFAKQIMEMEYKRVKPQPGAKGFIMFDILVVMAVVYQDYIESQQEYKTSIELNGTLTRGELVFDKRTPGPDVKPMDWTSNN
;
A
#
# COMPACT_ATOMS: atom_id res chain seq x y z
N GLU A 1 25.47 8.03 -3.15
CA GLU A 1 25.76 8.97 -2.04
C GLU A 1 25.29 8.43 -0.68
N HIS A 2 24.14 7.77 -0.58
CA HIS A 2 23.61 7.23 0.69
C HIS A 2 23.27 5.74 0.60
N PRO A 3 24.28 4.84 0.47
CA PRO A 3 24.01 3.41 0.36
C PRO A 3 23.33 2.89 1.64
N LYS A 4 22.24 2.16 1.47
CA LYS A 4 21.44 1.53 2.53
C LYS A 4 20.88 2.49 3.58
N GLN A 5 20.69 3.76 3.23
CA GLN A 5 20.11 4.78 4.12
C GLN A 5 18.85 5.45 3.54
N ILE A 6 18.44 5.07 2.32
CA ILE A 6 17.28 5.64 1.65
C ILE A 6 16.15 4.63 1.68
N THR A 7 15.07 5.01 2.36
CA THR A 7 13.75 4.37 2.25
C THR A 7 12.94 5.05 1.14
N LEU A 8 12.43 4.26 0.19
CA LEU A 8 11.65 4.77 -0.94
C LEU A 8 10.16 4.54 -0.70
N PHE A 9 9.41 5.63 -0.50
CA PHE A 9 7.94 5.61 -0.43
C PHE A 9 7.35 5.76 -1.84
N ALA A 10 6.79 4.68 -2.39
CA ALA A 10 6.14 4.71 -3.69
C ALA A 10 4.61 4.86 -3.52
N LEU A 11 4.16 6.11 -3.59
CA LEU A 11 2.75 6.49 -3.39
C LEU A 11 1.93 6.50 -4.68
N GLY A 12 2.57 6.25 -5.82
CA GLY A 12 1.95 6.19 -7.14
C GLY A 12 2.36 4.93 -7.91
N PRO A 13 2.06 4.88 -9.22
CA PRO A 13 2.51 3.79 -10.09
C PRO A 13 4.04 3.66 -10.09
N LEU A 14 4.53 2.42 -10.19
CA LEU A 14 5.95 2.09 -10.01
C LEU A 14 6.82 2.40 -11.23
N THR A 15 6.26 3.05 -12.27
CA THR A 15 6.90 3.36 -13.56
C THR A 15 8.27 4.02 -13.38
N ASN A 16 8.35 5.07 -12.56
CA ASN A 16 9.60 5.80 -12.34
C ASN A 16 10.68 4.92 -11.69
N ILE A 17 10.29 4.00 -10.82
CA ILE A 17 11.21 3.11 -10.10
C ILE A 17 11.74 2.03 -11.05
N ALA A 18 10.85 1.44 -11.86
CA ALA A 18 11.24 0.48 -12.89
C ALA A 18 12.17 1.11 -13.94
N LEU A 19 11.88 2.34 -14.38
CA LEU A 19 12.77 3.08 -15.28
C LEU A 19 14.11 3.42 -14.63
N ALA A 20 14.12 3.85 -13.37
CA ALA A 20 15.35 4.14 -12.65
C ALA A 20 16.23 2.87 -12.50
N TYR A 21 15.62 1.72 -12.24
CA TYR A 21 16.33 0.44 -12.23
C TYR A 21 16.90 0.09 -13.62
N HIS A 22 16.15 0.33 -14.70
CA HIS A 22 16.64 0.09 -16.05
C HIS A 22 17.86 0.95 -16.41
N LEU A 23 17.91 2.19 -15.89
CA LEU A 23 19.04 3.09 -16.06
C LEU A 23 20.24 2.71 -15.15
N ASP A 24 19.97 2.21 -13.94
CA ASP A 24 20.98 1.73 -13.00
C ASP A 24 20.51 0.45 -12.29
N ASN A 25 20.98 -0.71 -12.76
CA ASN A 25 20.64 -2.01 -12.19
C ASN A 25 21.14 -2.20 -10.75
N LYS A 26 21.97 -1.30 -10.22
CA LYS A 26 22.42 -1.29 -8.82
C LYS A 26 21.53 -0.43 -7.91
N LEU A 27 20.47 0.19 -8.43
CA LEU A 27 19.56 1.04 -7.65
C LEU A 27 19.09 0.33 -6.36
N PHE A 28 18.54 -0.88 -6.50
CA PHE A 28 18.02 -1.65 -5.36
C PHE A 28 19.10 -2.19 -4.43
N ASP A 29 20.35 -2.32 -4.91
CA ASP A 29 21.49 -2.67 -4.05
C ASP A 29 21.77 -1.54 -3.06
N ASN A 30 21.42 -0.28 -3.39
CA ASN A 30 21.68 0.88 -2.56
C ASN A 30 20.50 1.34 -1.70
N LEU A 31 19.28 0.85 -1.94
CA LEU A 31 18.13 1.19 -1.10
C LEU A 31 18.15 0.42 0.22
N GLU A 32 17.70 1.09 1.28
CA GLU A 32 17.39 0.47 2.56
C GLU A 32 16.16 -0.42 2.42
N GLN A 33 15.06 0.14 1.90
CA GLN A 33 13.82 -0.57 1.63
C GLN A 33 12.95 0.20 0.63
N ILE A 34 11.96 -0.48 0.06
CA ILE A 34 10.88 0.12 -0.73
C ILE A 34 9.57 -0.17 -0.02
N VAL A 35 8.73 0.84 0.14
CA VAL A 35 7.39 0.69 0.71
C VAL A 35 6.38 1.30 -0.23
N PHE A 36 5.34 0.54 -0.59
CA PHE A 36 4.32 1.02 -1.52
C PHE A 36 2.92 0.53 -1.13
N MET A 37 1.91 1.30 -1.55
CA MET A 37 0.51 0.88 -1.41
C MET A 37 0.09 0.11 -2.67
N GLY A 38 -0.41 -1.10 -2.48
CA GLY A 38 -0.94 -1.89 -3.58
C GLY A 38 -1.39 -3.29 -3.20
N GLY A 39 -2.14 -3.91 -4.10
CA GLY A 39 -2.63 -5.28 -3.94
C GLY A 39 -3.69 -5.44 -2.84
N THR A 40 -4.20 -6.66 -2.77
CA THR A 40 -5.19 -7.15 -1.81
C THR A 40 -4.80 -8.57 -1.40
N LEU A 41 -4.92 -8.92 -0.13
CA LEU A 41 -4.67 -10.24 0.43
C LEU A 41 -5.93 -11.10 0.44
N ASP A 42 -7.06 -10.54 0.87
CA ASP A 42 -8.34 -11.27 1.06
C ASP A 42 -9.58 -10.43 0.70
N PHE A 43 -9.40 -9.18 0.24
CA PHE A 43 -10.49 -8.26 -0.07
C PHE A 43 -11.12 -8.51 -1.45
N ALA A 44 -12.42 -8.81 -1.47
CA ALA A 44 -13.24 -8.66 -2.66
C ALA A 44 -13.50 -7.16 -2.93
N GLY A 45 -12.77 -6.58 -3.87
CA GLY A 45 -12.92 -5.20 -4.34
C GLY A 45 -14.35 -4.86 -4.80
N ASN A 46 -14.74 -3.59 -4.67
CA ASN A 46 -16.09 -3.12 -5.00
C ASN A 46 -16.29 -2.75 -6.49
N SER A 47 -15.23 -2.44 -7.24
CA SER A 47 -15.31 -1.96 -8.64
C SER A 47 -14.48 -2.78 -9.64
N ASP A 48 -13.36 -3.34 -9.19
CA ASP A 48 -12.60 -4.40 -9.85
C ASP A 48 -12.05 -5.28 -8.71
N PRO A 49 -12.45 -6.56 -8.62
CA PRO A 49 -12.43 -7.28 -7.35
C PRO A 49 -11.06 -7.51 -6.72
N MET A 50 -9.92 -7.24 -7.37
CA MET A 50 -8.58 -7.53 -6.81
C MET A 50 -7.48 -6.53 -7.23
N LYS A 51 -7.85 -5.29 -7.58
CA LYS A 51 -6.92 -4.37 -8.27
C LYS A 51 -6.85 -2.98 -7.65
N THR A 52 -5.64 -2.54 -7.31
CA THR A 52 -5.38 -1.19 -6.80
C THR A 52 -4.93 -0.24 -7.91
N PHE A 53 -5.28 1.04 -7.80
CA PHE A 53 -4.97 2.07 -8.81
C PHE A 53 -3.48 2.11 -9.19
N ASN A 54 -2.57 2.12 -8.20
CA ASN A 54 -1.13 2.20 -8.43
C ASN A 54 -0.60 1.03 -9.26
N ILE A 55 -1.16 -0.17 -9.05
CA ILE A 55 -0.73 -1.37 -9.76
C ILE A 55 -1.29 -1.40 -11.18
N VAL A 56 -2.60 -1.17 -11.37
CA VAL A 56 -3.21 -1.25 -12.71
C VAL A 56 -2.72 -0.16 -13.66
N SER A 57 -2.25 0.96 -13.11
CA SER A 57 -1.69 2.05 -13.91
C SER A 57 -0.41 1.63 -14.63
N ASP A 58 0.38 0.72 -14.06
CA ASP A 58 1.58 0.17 -14.69
C ASP A 58 1.97 -1.19 -14.08
N VAL A 59 1.33 -2.24 -14.59
CA VAL A 59 1.49 -3.61 -14.09
C VAL A 59 2.89 -4.14 -14.43
N GLU A 60 3.43 -3.76 -15.58
CA GLU A 60 4.76 -4.13 -16.04
C GLU A 60 5.86 -3.56 -15.13
N ALA A 61 5.74 -2.29 -14.74
CA ALA A 61 6.66 -1.69 -13.79
C ALA A 61 6.58 -2.39 -12.43
N CYS A 62 5.38 -2.73 -11.96
CA CYS A 62 5.23 -3.51 -10.73
C CYS A 62 5.91 -4.88 -10.84
N ARG A 63 5.77 -5.58 -11.97
CA ARG A 63 6.49 -6.85 -12.22
C ARG A 63 8.00 -6.67 -12.15
N ILE A 64 8.53 -5.62 -12.76
CA ILE A 64 9.97 -5.33 -12.75
C ILE A 64 10.42 -5.12 -11.31
N VAL A 65 9.81 -4.21 -10.55
CA VAL A 65 10.20 -3.93 -9.17
C VAL A 65 10.14 -5.18 -8.30
N LEU A 66 9.03 -5.93 -8.33
CA LEU A 66 8.87 -7.15 -7.52
C LEU A 66 9.90 -8.25 -7.84
N SER A 67 10.29 -8.38 -9.12
CA SER A 67 11.21 -9.44 -9.56
C SER A 67 12.69 -9.08 -9.45
N THR A 68 13.01 -7.79 -9.31
CA THR A 68 14.40 -7.31 -9.35
C THR A 68 14.84 -6.62 -8.06
N ALA A 69 13.90 -6.22 -7.20
CA ALA A 69 14.23 -5.67 -5.88
C ALA A 69 15.03 -6.68 -5.05
N LYS A 70 16.14 -6.20 -4.49
CA LYS A 70 17.02 -6.95 -3.58
C LYS A 70 17.04 -6.38 -2.16
N CYS A 71 16.45 -5.20 -1.97
CA CYS A 71 16.17 -4.64 -0.65
C CYS A 71 14.82 -5.17 -0.14
N PRO A 72 14.57 -5.10 1.17
CA PRO A 72 13.24 -5.27 1.73
C PRO A 72 12.18 -4.48 0.96
N LEU A 73 11.05 -5.14 0.74
CA LEU A 73 9.90 -4.58 0.03
C LEU A 73 8.65 -4.82 0.87
N THR A 74 8.04 -3.72 1.29
CA THR A 74 6.84 -3.72 2.13
C THR A 74 5.65 -3.26 1.29
N VAL A 75 4.61 -4.08 1.27
CA VAL A 75 3.35 -3.75 0.60
C VAL A 75 2.33 -3.38 1.67
N VAL A 76 1.73 -2.21 1.55
CA VAL A 76 0.54 -1.83 2.33
C VAL A 76 -0.70 -2.18 1.50
N PRO A 77 -1.42 -3.26 1.82
CA PRO A 77 -2.56 -3.71 1.03
C PRO A 77 -3.76 -2.79 1.21
N GLU A 78 -4.66 -2.79 0.22
CA GLU A 78 -5.83 -1.90 0.22
C GLU A 78 -6.75 -2.11 1.42
N GLU A 79 -6.92 -3.35 1.90
CA GLU A 79 -7.77 -3.63 3.07
C GLU A 79 -7.21 -3.04 4.37
N CYS A 80 -5.89 -2.87 4.48
CA CYS A 80 -5.28 -2.15 5.59
C CYS A 80 -5.71 -0.68 5.57
N CYS A 81 -5.68 -0.03 4.39
CA CYS A 81 -6.16 1.34 4.22
C CYS A 81 -7.66 1.49 4.50
N ARG A 82 -8.47 0.54 4.02
CA ARG A 82 -9.93 0.59 4.20
C ARG A 82 -10.36 0.38 5.65
N SER A 83 -9.62 -0.43 6.40
CA SER A 83 -9.90 -0.68 7.83
C SER A 83 -9.45 0.46 8.72
N ASN A 84 -8.56 1.34 8.24
CA ASN A 84 -7.94 2.44 8.99
C ASN A 84 -8.28 3.80 8.37
N ILE A 85 -9.54 4.21 8.50
CA ILE A 85 -10.03 5.50 7.99
C ILE A 85 -9.59 6.69 8.86
N LEU A 86 -9.43 7.86 8.24
CA LEU A 86 -9.42 9.12 8.98
C LEU A 86 -10.84 9.45 9.40
N THR A 87 -11.13 9.32 10.70
CA THR A 87 -12.48 9.55 11.24
C THR A 87 -12.87 11.03 11.22
N TRP A 88 -14.17 11.30 11.22
CA TRP A 88 -14.65 12.69 11.32
C TRP A 88 -14.19 13.40 12.60
N ASP A 89 -14.03 12.66 13.70
CA ASP A 89 -13.49 13.22 14.94
C ASP A 89 -12.04 13.69 14.78
N ILE A 90 -11.21 12.93 14.06
CA ILE A 90 -9.83 13.32 13.75
C ILE A 90 -9.83 14.52 12.80
N TYR A 91 -10.68 14.50 11.77
CA TYR A 91 -10.83 15.61 10.83
C TYR A 91 -11.20 16.91 11.57
N ASP A 92 -12.19 16.85 12.47
CA ASP A 92 -12.67 18.01 13.22
C ASP A 92 -11.60 18.51 14.20
N LYS A 93 -10.83 17.61 14.82
CA LYS A 93 -9.66 17.97 15.64
C LYS A 93 -8.62 18.72 14.82
N ILE A 94 -8.19 18.17 13.67
CA ILE A 94 -7.21 18.81 12.79
C ILE A 94 -7.72 20.17 12.29
N SER A 95 -8.99 20.24 11.89
CA SER A 95 -9.62 21.43 11.32
C SER A 95 -9.76 22.60 12.31
N LYS A 96 -9.73 22.32 13.62
CA LYS A 96 -9.79 23.32 14.69
C LYS A 96 -8.42 23.86 15.12
N LEU A 97 -7.33 23.23 14.68
CA LEU A 97 -5.98 23.68 15.02
C LEU A 97 -5.64 24.98 14.28
N ASP A 98 -5.15 25.98 15.00
CA ASP A 98 -4.72 27.26 14.41
C ASP A 98 -3.23 27.22 14.01
N SER A 99 -2.90 26.35 13.05
CA SER A 99 -1.57 26.30 12.45
C SER A 99 -1.64 26.36 10.94
N LYS A 100 -0.56 26.87 10.29
CA LYS A 100 -0.45 26.89 8.82
C LYS A 100 -0.62 25.48 8.22
N LYS A 101 -0.01 24.47 8.86
CA LYS A 101 -0.08 23.06 8.42
C LYS A 101 -1.50 22.51 8.52
N ALA A 102 -2.21 22.79 9.63
CA ALA A 102 -3.59 22.33 9.80
C ALA A 102 -4.55 22.97 8.79
N LYS A 103 -4.40 24.27 8.52
CA LYS A 103 -5.18 24.98 7.50
C LYS A 103 -4.96 24.38 6.11
N PHE A 104 -3.71 24.08 5.77
CA PHE A 104 -3.37 23.43 4.49
C PHE A 104 -3.91 22.00 4.40
N ALA A 105 -3.74 21.18 5.44
CA ALA A 105 -4.29 19.82 5.48
C ALA A 105 -5.81 19.84 5.30
N LYS A 106 -6.50 20.75 5.99
CA LYS A 106 -7.94 20.94 5.83
C LYS A 106 -8.31 21.23 4.37
N GLN A 107 -7.61 22.14 3.70
CA GLN A 107 -7.87 22.47 2.29
C GLN A 107 -7.76 21.26 1.36
N ILE A 108 -6.78 20.38 1.59
CA ILE A 108 -6.61 19.13 0.82
C ILE A 108 -7.78 18.18 1.10
N MET A 109 -8.15 18.00 2.38
CA MET A 109 -9.16 17.04 2.80
C MET A 109 -10.61 17.51 2.55
N GLU A 110 -10.83 18.80 2.31
CA GLU A 110 -12.16 19.41 2.21
C GLU A 110 -13.02 18.78 1.10
N MET A 111 -12.40 18.40 -0.03
CA MET A 111 -13.11 17.75 -1.13
C MET A 111 -13.66 16.38 -0.70
N GLU A 112 -12.84 15.56 -0.06
CA GLU A 112 -13.22 14.25 0.45
C GLU A 112 -14.26 14.35 1.56
N TYR A 113 -14.11 15.32 2.46
CA TYR A 113 -15.10 15.61 3.49
C TYR A 113 -16.47 15.93 2.87
N LYS A 114 -16.53 16.83 1.88
CA LYS A 114 -17.79 17.19 1.21
C LYS A 114 -18.41 16.04 0.42
N ARG A 115 -17.57 15.17 -0.15
CA ARG A 115 -17.99 14.01 -0.95
C ARG A 115 -18.50 12.85 -0.10
N VAL A 116 -17.83 12.56 1.01
CA VAL A 116 -18.04 11.33 1.80
C VAL A 116 -18.91 11.57 3.02
N LYS A 117 -18.77 12.68 3.76
CA LYS A 117 -19.54 12.92 5.00
C LYS A 117 -21.06 12.94 4.83
N PRO A 118 -21.64 13.45 3.72
CA PRO A 118 -23.10 13.40 3.52
C PRO A 118 -23.66 11.99 3.28
N GLN A 119 -22.82 10.99 3.02
CA GLN A 119 -23.27 9.63 2.72
C GLN A 119 -23.75 8.94 4.02
N PRO A 120 -24.89 8.22 3.98
CA PRO A 120 -25.41 7.51 5.15
C PRO A 120 -24.38 6.53 5.74
N GLY A 121 -24.15 6.63 7.06
CA GLY A 121 -23.24 5.72 7.78
C GLY A 121 -21.75 5.99 7.61
N ALA A 122 -21.34 7.02 6.86
CA ALA A 122 -19.94 7.38 6.71
C ALA A 122 -19.34 7.84 8.04
N LYS A 123 -18.28 7.16 8.50
CA LYS A 123 -17.56 7.49 9.76
C LYS A 123 -16.27 8.28 9.54
N GLY A 124 -15.86 8.46 8.28
CA GLY A 124 -14.60 9.07 7.88
C GLY A 124 -14.33 8.83 6.39
N PHE A 125 -13.09 9.10 5.97
CA PHE A 125 -12.62 8.78 4.62
C PHE A 125 -11.24 8.11 4.66
N ILE A 126 -10.90 7.41 3.58
CA ILE A 126 -9.66 6.65 3.50
C ILE A 126 -8.52 7.59 3.09
N MET A 127 -7.39 7.51 3.79
CA MET A 127 -6.13 8.11 3.37
C MET A 127 -5.17 6.99 3.01
N PHE A 128 -5.08 6.65 1.72
CA PHE A 128 -4.26 5.51 1.27
C PHE A 128 -2.77 5.73 1.59
N ASP A 129 -2.22 6.85 1.13
CA ASP A 129 -0.78 7.11 1.15
C ASP A 129 -0.20 7.30 2.56
N ILE A 130 -1.01 7.77 3.52
CA ILE A 130 -0.51 8.05 4.88
C ILE A 130 -0.07 6.76 5.59
N LEU A 131 -0.74 5.63 5.33
CA LEU A 131 -0.39 4.37 5.95
C LEU A 131 0.92 3.79 5.42
N VAL A 132 1.30 4.10 4.19
CA VAL A 132 2.63 3.75 3.64
C VAL A 132 3.72 4.40 4.47
N VAL A 133 3.54 5.67 4.82
CA VAL A 133 4.49 6.41 5.66
C VAL A 133 4.44 5.89 7.10
N MET A 134 3.24 5.66 7.64
CA MET A 134 3.09 5.15 9.01
C MET A 134 3.71 3.76 9.20
N ALA A 135 3.63 2.88 8.20
CA ALA A 135 4.24 1.55 8.24
C ALA A 135 5.77 1.57 8.42
N VAL A 136 6.43 2.71 8.17
CA VAL A 136 7.86 2.88 8.41
C VAL A 136 8.13 3.72 9.65
N VAL A 137 7.42 4.84 9.81
CA VAL A 137 7.72 5.83 10.85
C VAL A 137 7.18 5.43 12.22
N TYR A 138 6.08 4.67 12.25
CA TYR A 138 5.32 4.34 13.46
C TYR A 138 5.15 2.82 13.61
N GLN A 139 6.26 2.07 13.57
CA GLN A 139 6.25 0.60 13.61
C GLN A 139 5.54 0.01 14.84
N ASP A 140 5.57 0.69 15.98
CA ASP A 140 4.87 0.25 17.21
C ASP A 140 3.34 0.17 17.05
N TYR A 141 2.78 0.77 16.00
CA TYR A 141 1.35 0.74 15.68
C TYR A 141 0.98 -0.36 14.67
N ILE A 142 1.95 -1.13 14.19
CA ILE A 142 1.71 -2.25 13.28
C ILE A 142 1.27 -3.46 14.11
N GLU A 143 -0.01 -3.81 14.00
CA GLU A 143 -0.58 -4.95 14.73
C GLU A 143 -0.14 -6.30 14.15
N SER A 144 0.09 -6.37 12.83
CA SER A 144 0.56 -7.58 12.17
C SER A 144 1.30 -7.27 10.87
N GLN A 145 2.25 -8.15 10.55
CA GLN A 145 2.97 -8.18 9.29
C GLN A 145 3.24 -9.63 8.92
N GLN A 146 3.31 -9.91 7.62
CA GLN A 146 3.53 -11.26 7.11
C GLN A 146 4.45 -11.19 5.90
N GLU A 147 5.34 -12.18 5.80
CA GLU A 147 6.23 -12.32 4.66
C GLU A 147 5.68 -13.37 3.70
N TYR A 148 5.67 -12.99 2.41
CA TYR A 148 5.21 -13.84 1.32
C TYR A 148 6.17 -13.74 0.16
N LYS A 149 6.37 -14.86 -0.54
CA LYS A 149 6.80 -14.79 -1.93
C LYS A 149 5.66 -14.21 -2.74
N THR A 150 5.94 -13.22 -3.56
CA THR A 150 4.90 -12.52 -4.33
C THR A 150 5.29 -12.37 -5.80
N SER A 151 4.26 -12.28 -6.64
CA SER A 151 4.36 -12.01 -8.06
C SER A 151 3.09 -11.29 -8.51
N ILE A 152 3.10 -10.74 -9.73
CA ILE A 152 1.93 -10.07 -10.30
C ILE A 152 1.49 -10.76 -11.59
N GLU A 153 0.17 -10.85 -11.79
CA GLU A 153 -0.43 -11.41 -13.00
C GLU A 153 -0.39 -10.39 -14.15
N LEU A 154 0.15 -10.79 -15.31
CA LEU A 154 0.33 -9.90 -16.46
C LEU A 154 -0.66 -10.12 -17.60
N ASN A 155 -1.21 -11.32 -17.74
CA ASN A 155 -1.84 -11.78 -18.98
C ASN A 155 -3.33 -12.11 -18.83
N GLY A 156 -3.81 -12.40 -17.61
CA GLY A 156 -5.19 -12.80 -17.37
C GLY A 156 -6.22 -11.74 -17.78
N THR A 157 -7.33 -12.14 -18.39
CA THR A 157 -8.41 -11.21 -18.78
C THR A 157 -9.17 -10.64 -17.58
N LEU A 158 -9.29 -11.43 -16.52
CA LEU A 158 -9.96 -11.05 -15.27
C LEU A 158 -8.98 -10.52 -14.23
N THR A 159 -7.81 -11.15 -14.14
CA THR A 159 -6.88 -11.03 -13.01
C THR A 159 -5.60 -10.25 -13.33
N ARG A 160 -5.42 -9.72 -14.55
CA ARG A 160 -4.27 -8.86 -14.85
C ARG A 160 -4.19 -7.70 -13.85
N GLY A 161 -3.03 -7.53 -13.22
CA GLY A 161 -2.82 -6.54 -12.15
C GLY A 161 -3.03 -7.08 -10.75
N GLU A 162 -3.43 -8.34 -10.59
CA GLU A 162 -3.56 -8.97 -9.28
C GLU A 162 -2.17 -9.31 -8.71
N LEU A 163 -1.93 -8.84 -7.49
CA LEU A 163 -0.75 -9.19 -6.72
C LEU A 163 -0.99 -10.53 -6.02
N VAL A 164 -0.27 -11.56 -6.45
CA VAL A 164 -0.40 -12.92 -5.95
C VAL A 164 0.60 -13.15 -4.82
N PHE A 165 0.09 -13.59 -3.67
CA PHE A 165 0.89 -13.95 -2.50
C PHE A 165 0.89 -15.47 -2.31
N ASP A 166 2.07 -16.09 -2.26
CA ASP A 166 2.18 -17.54 -2.02
C ASP A 166 1.96 -17.86 -0.53
N LYS A 167 0.70 -18.06 -0.14
CA LYS A 167 0.31 -18.38 1.23
C LYS A 167 0.74 -19.79 1.69
N ARG A 168 1.31 -20.63 0.81
CA ARG A 168 1.83 -21.97 1.17
C ARG A 168 3.21 -21.91 1.83
N THR A 169 3.96 -20.85 1.54
CA THR A 169 5.27 -20.60 2.15
C THR A 169 5.18 -19.33 2.98
N PRO A 170 4.38 -19.31 4.05
CA PRO A 170 4.28 -18.11 4.83
C PRO A 170 5.56 -17.96 5.67
N GLY A 171 5.91 -16.72 6.02
CA GLY A 171 7.10 -16.42 6.83
C GLY A 171 7.17 -17.20 8.16
N PRO A 172 8.32 -17.18 8.86
CA PRO A 172 8.60 -18.01 10.03
C PRO A 172 7.55 -17.90 11.16
N ASP A 173 6.80 -16.80 11.22
CA ASP A 173 5.83 -16.51 12.29
C ASP A 173 4.37 -16.87 11.94
N VAL A 174 4.13 -17.52 10.80
CA VAL A 174 2.76 -17.81 10.33
C VAL A 174 2.50 -19.32 10.32
N LYS A 175 1.42 -19.73 11.01
CA LYS A 175 0.94 -21.12 10.93
C LYS A 175 0.44 -21.40 9.51
N PRO A 176 0.85 -22.54 8.89
CA PRO A 176 0.27 -22.97 7.63
C PRO A 176 -1.25 -23.04 7.75
N MET A 177 -1.95 -22.56 6.73
CA MET A 177 -3.40 -22.65 6.67
C MET A 177 -3.81 -24.13 6.57
N ASP A 178 -4.51 -24.64 7.59
CA ASP A 178 -4.98 -26.02 7.64
C ASP A 178 -6.32 -26.16 6.92
N TRP A 179 -6.24 -26.61 5.66
CA TRP A 179 -7.40 -26.86 4.80
C TRP A 179 -8.22 -28.10 5.21
N THR A 180 -7.78 -28.88 6.20
CA THR A 180 -8.50 -30.08 6.66
C THR A 180 -9.46 -29.83 7.82
N SER A 181 -9.44 -28.61 8.39
CA SER A 181 -10.20 -28.25 9.59
C SER A 181 -11.65 -27.78 9.35
N ASN A 182 -12.09 -27.69 8.08
CA ASN A 182 -13.46 -27.32 7.69
C ASN A 182 -14.17 -28.44 6.89
N ASN A 183 -14.18 -29.66 7.42
CA ASN A 183 -15.14 -30.71 7.05
C ASN A 183 -15.75 -31.34 8.29
#